data_AF-A0AB37VR96-F1
#
_entry.id   AF-A0AB37VR96-F1
#
_cell.length_a   1.000
_cell.length_b   1.000
_cell.length_c   1.000
_cell.angle_alpha   90.00
_cell.angle_beta   90.00
_cell.angle_gamma   90.00
#
_symmetry.space_group_name_H-M   'P 1'
#
loop_
_entity.id
_entity.type
_entity.pdbx_description
1 polymer ?
#
loop_
_entity_poly.entity_id
_entity_poly.type
_entity_poly.pdbx_seq_one_letter_code
_entity_poly.pdbx_strand_id
1 'polypeptide(L)'
;MGDFCLILLKKAELWKKKNKSLANEFLDDWPLERLSTMSLDEYVTGKGSQNKSLCYEIEHGKYAKLYLGIKGGNAGKFGIYWSKKKQAYCDKNKEIILDEDIDEKFTIEIEEKNLQY
;
A
#
# COMPACT_ATOMS: atom_id res chain seq x y z
N MET A 1 -34.06 -16.31 15.04
CA MET A 1 -32.58 -16.36 15.17
C MET A 1 -31.89 -16.94 13.92
N GLY A 2 -32.52 -17.82 13.13
CA GLY A 2 -31.95 -18.39 11.89
C GLY A 2 -31.77 -17.42 10.70
N ASP A 3 -32.64 -16.42 10.55
CA ASP A 3 -32.58 -15.50 9.39
C ASP A 3 -31.38 -14.55 9.42
N PHE A 4 -30.91 -14.18 10.61
CA PHE A 4 -29.75 -13.28 10.76
C PHE A 4 -28.45 -13.93 10.28
N CYS A 5 -28.23 -15.20 10.63
CA CYS A 5 -27.06 -15.96 10.16
C CYS A 5 -27.08 -16.11 8.63
N LEU A 6 -28.25 -16.38 8.04
CA LEU A 6 -28.39 -16.49 6.58
C LEU A 6 -28.07 -15.15 5.87
N ILE A 7 -28.47 -14.02 6.47
CA ILE A 7 -28.15 -12.68 5.97
C ILE A 7 -26.63 -12.42 6.05
N LEU A 8 -25.98 -12.76 7.15
CA LEU A 8 -24.54 -12.60 7.31
C LEU A 8 -23.75 -13.47 6.31
N LEU A 9 -24.17 -14.72 6.10
CA LEU A 9 -23.55 -15.60 5.10
C LEU A 9 -23.65 -15.03 3.68
N LYS A 10 -24.83 -14.54 3.30
CA LYS A 10 -25.02 -13.86 2.00
C LYS A 10 -24.13 -12.62 1.86
N LYS A 11 -23.99 -11.82 2.93
CA LYS A 11 -23.09 -10.65 2.93
C LYS A 11 -21.62 -11.06 2.79
N ALA A 12 -21.20 -12.12 3.47
CA ALA A 12 -19.84 -12.63 3.38
C ALA A 12 -19.51 -13.11 1.96
N GLU A 13 -20.42 -13.84 1.31
CA GLU A 13 -20.26 -14.29 -0.09
C GLU A 13 -20.17 -13.11 -1.07
N LEU A 14 -21.01 -12.09 -0.90
CA LEU A 14 -20.93 -10.86 -1.70
C LEU A 14 -19.61 -10.12 -1.47
N TRP A 15 -19.14 -10.04 -0.23
CA TRP A 15 -17.86 -9.41 0.10
C TRP A 15 -16.67 -10.17 -0.49
N LYS A 16 -16.70 -11.50 -0.46
CA LYS A 16 -15.69 -12.36 -1.11
C LYS A 16 -15.61 -12.11 -2.61
N LYS A 17 -16.76 -12.05 -3.30
CA LYS A 17 -16.81 -11.74 -4.75
C LYS A 17 -16.26 -10.36 -5.07
N LYS A 18 -16.67 -9.34 -4.29
CA LYS A 18 -16.18 -7.96 -4.45
C LYS A 18 -14.67 -7.86 -4.23
N ASN A 19 -14.14 -8.51 -3.19
CA ASN A 19 -12.70 -8.53 -2.94
C ASN A 19 -11.91 -9.22 -4.04
N LYS A 20 -12.43 -10.32 -4.60
CA LYS A 20 -11.78 -10.97 -5.75
C LYS A 20 -11.69 -10.04 -6.96
N SER A 21 -12.76 -9.30 -7.26
CA SER A 21 -12.73 -8.27 -8.31
C SER A 21 -11.69 -7.19 -8.02
N LEU A 22 -11.70 -6.64 -6.80
CA LEU A 22 -10.78 -5.59 -6.39
C LEU A 22 -9.31 -6.05 -6.38
N ALA A 23 -9.06 -7.32 -6.05
CA ALA A 23 -7.73 -7.92 -6.12
C ALA A 23 -7.25 -8.07 -7.57
N ASN A 24 -8.12 -8.48 -8.50
CA ASN A 24 -7.78 -8.52 -9.92
C ASN A 24 -7.46 -7.11 -10.44
N GLU A 25 -8.30 -6.11 -10.13
CA GLU A 25 -8.04 -4.71 -10.50
C GLU A 25 -6.74 -4.18 -9.87
N PHE A 26 -6.35 -4.66 -8.69
CA PHE A 26 -5.08 -4.30 -8.07
C PHE A 26 -3.90 -4.85 -8.88
N LEU A 27 -3.97 -6.11 -9.30
CA LEU A 27 -2.93 -6.74 -10.11
C LEU A 27 -2.83 -6.13 -11.51
N ASP A 28 -3.95 -5.65 -12.07
CA ASP A 28 -3.96 -4.94 -13.34
C ASP A 28 -3.29 -3.55 -13.23
N ASP A 29 -3.59 -2.78 -12.17
CA ASP A 29 -3.03 -1.43 -11.96
C ASP A 29 -1.57 -1.47 -11.44
N TRP A 30 -1.22 -2.51 -10.68
CA TRP A 30 0.08 -2.72 -10.03
C TRP A 30 0.66 -4.10 -10.31
N PRO A 31 0.99 -4.41 -11.58
CA PRO A 31 1.63 -5.67 -11.93
C PRO A 31 3.02 -5.76 -11.29
N LEU A 32 3.49 -6.98 -11.03
CA LEU A 32 4.78 -7.22 -10.34
C LEU A 32 5.94 -6.57 -11.11
N GLU A 33 5.90 -6.59 -12.44
CA GLU A 33 6.90 -5.99 -13.32
C GLU A 33 6.98 -4.46 -13.16
N ARG A 34 5.90 -3.81 -12.74
CA ARG A 34 5.92 -2.37 -12.45
C ARG A 34 6.66 -2.06 -11.15
N LEU A 35 6.69 -2.98 -10.18
CA LEU A 35 7.36 -2.78 -8.89
C LEU A 35 8.88 -2.60 -9.05
N SER A 36 9.50 -3.18 -10.08
CA SER A 36 10.94 -3.07 -10.32
C SER A 36 11.36 -1.79 -11.04
N THR A 37 10.43 -1.09 -11.68
CA THR A 37 10.73 0.13 -12.48
C THR A 37 10.04 1.38 -11.96
N MET A 38 9.28 1.30 -10.86
CA MET A 38 8.58 2.45 -10.31
C MET A 38 9.53 3.43 -9.63
N SER A 39 9.18 4.70 -9.67
CA SER A 39 9.88 5.72 -8.88
C SER A 39 9.48 5.64 -7.40
N LEU A 40 10.33 6.18 -6.51
CA LEU A 40 10.00 6.32 -5.10
C LEU A 40 8.70 7.10 -4.87
N ASP A 41 8.43 8.13 -5.69
CA ASP A 41 7.22 8.93 -5.59
C ASP A 41 5.95 8.14 -5.96
N GLU A 42 6.05 7.20 -6.91
CA GLU A 42 4.97 6.27 -7.22
C GLU A 42 4.74 5.22 -6.13
N TYR A 43 5.73 5.01 -5.25
CA TYR A 43 5.64 4.06 -4.13
C TYR A 43 5.03 4.69 -2.87
N VAL A 44 5.61 5.79 -2.36
CA VAL A 44 5.43 6.23 -0.97
C VAL A 44 4.04 6.78 -0.62
N THR A 45 3.62 6.64 0.63
CA THR A 45 2.53 7.45 1.19
C THR A 45 3.02 8.84 1.63
N GLY A 46 2.09 9.76 1.90
CA GLY A 46 2.38 11.07 2.51
C GLY A 46 2.44 12.25 1.55
N LYS A 47 2.52 12.05 0.23
CA LYS A 47 2.47 13.14 -0.78
C LYS A 47 1.06 13.68 -1.05
N GLY A 48 0.01 12.99 -0.57
CA GLY A 48 -1.39 13.40 -0.73
C GLY A 48 -2.16 12.55 -1.74
N SER A 49 -3.48 12.75 -1.80
CA SER A 49 -4.40 11.93 -2.60
C SER A 49 -4.21 12.05 -4.11
N GLN A 50 -3.66 13.19 -4.54
CA GLN A 50 -3.36 13.46 -5.95
C GLN A 50 -2.20 12.62 -6.49
N ASN A 51 -1.33 12.11 -5.61
CA ASN A 51 -0.16 11.31 -6.04
C ASN A 51 -0.54 9.89 -6.50
N LYS A 52 -1.65 9.33 -5.97
CA LYS A 52 -2.13 7.98 -6.28
C LYS A 52 -1.03 6.90 -6.24
N SER A 53 -0.07 7.07 -5.33
CA SER A 53 1.04 6.14 -5.14
C SER A 53 0.57 4.82 -4.53
N LEU A 54 1.35 3.77 -4.72
CA LEU A 54 1.03 2.41 -4.29
C LEU A 54 0.61 2.34 -2.81
N CYS A 55 1.46 2.83 -1.90
CA CYS A 55 1.16 2.79 -0.47
C CYS A 55 -0.05 3.65 -0.11
N TYR A 56 -0.28 4.77 -0.82
CA TYR A 56 -1.48 5.58 -0.62
C TYR A 56 -2.74 4.86 -1.08
N GLU A 57 -2.72 4.25 -2.27
CA GLU A 57 -3.87 3.55 -2.85
C GLU A 57 -4.30 2.35 -2.00
N ILE A 58 -3.34 1.61 -1.41
CA ILE A 58 -3.61 0.48 -0.51
C ILE A 58 -4.10 0.94 0.87
N GLU A 59 -3.66 2.09 1.39
CA GLU A 59 -4.09 2.55 2.73
C GLU A 59 -5.38 3.39 2.71
N HIS A 60 -5.52 4.25 1.70
CA HIS A 60 -6.49 5.34 1.69
C HIS A 60 -7.24 5.48 0.36
N GLY A 61 -6.68 5.00 -0.75
CA GLY A 61 -7.27 5.13 -2.09
C GLY A 61 -8.20 3.97 -2.48
N LYS A 62 -8.18 3.64 -3.78
CA LYS A 62 -9.04 2.63 -4.43
C LYS A 62 -9.00 1.28 -3.71
N TYR A 63 -7.84 0.89 -3.20
CA TYR A 63 -7.59 -0.43 -2.61
C TYR A 63 -7.64 -0.44 -1.07
N ALA A 64 -8.08 0.64 -0.42
CA ALA A 64 -8.16 0.74 1.05
C ALA A 64 -9.04 -0.33 1.72
N LYS A 65 -9.94 -0.96 0.96
CA LYS A 65 -10.85 -2.03 1.42
C LYS A 65 -10.50 -3.41 0.84
N LEU A 66 -9.31 -3.54 0.24
CA LEU A 66 -8.81 -4.83 -0.21
C LEU A 66 -8.57 -5.72 1.03
N TYR A 67 -9.35 -6.80 1.09
CA TYR A 67 -9.47 -7.68 2.25
C TYR A 67 -9.71 -6.89 3.55
N LEU A 68 -8.91 -7.12 4.58
CA LEU A 68 -9.10 -6.49 5.89
C LEU A 68 -8.67 -5.01 5.92
N GLY A 69 -8.12 -4.48 4.83
CA GLY A 69 -7.54 -3.13 4.77
C GLY A 69 -6.34 -2.97 5.72
N ILE A 70 -5.49 -1.98 5.46
CA ILE A 70 -4.28 -1.73 6.28
C ILE A 70 -4.25 -0.32 6.88
N LYS A 71 -5.43 0.28 7.05
CA LYS A 71 -5.58 1.62 7.59
C LYS A 71 -5.14 1.68 9.05
N GLY A 72 -4.48 2.77 9.44
CA GLY A 72 -4.02 3.01 10.81
C GLY A 72 -2.57 2.60 11.06
N GLY A 73 -2.07 2.74 12.27
CA GLY A 73 -0.64 2.59 12.55
C GLY A 73 0.21 3.74 12.02
N ASN A 74 1.53 3.56 12.01
CA ASN A 74 2.46 4.58 11.49
C ASN A 74 2.74 4.38 9.99
N ALA A 75 3.20 5.43 9.30
CA ALA A 75 3.60 5.35 7.90
C ALA A 75 4.87 4.49 7.67
N GLY A 76 5.65 4.26 8.72
CA GLY A 76 6.84 3.39 8.71
C GLY A 76 6.54 1.92 8.42
N LYS A 77 5.28 1.46 8.45
CA LYS A 77 4.87 0.12 7.96
C LYS A 77 5.21 -0.13 6.49
N PHE A 78 5.43 0.93 5.72
CA PHE A 78 5.82 0.86 4.31
C PHE A 78 7.33 0.94 4.10
N GLY A 79 8.14 0.97 5.16
CA GLY A 79 9.60 1.09 5.07
C GLY A 79 10.06 2.52 4.81
N ILE A 80 9.61 3.12 3.71
CA ILE A 80 9.92 4.50 3.32
C ILE A 80 8.62 5.29 3.11
N TYR A 81 8.57 6.54 3.57
CA TYR A 81 7.41 7.43 3.37
C TYR A 81 7.83 8.90 3.24
N TRP A 82 6.97 9.73 2.64
CA TRP A 82 7.16 11.18 2.63
C TRP A 82 6.57 11.84 3.89
N SER A 83 7.40 12.55 4.64
CA SER A 83 6.96 13.30 5.81
C SER A 83 6.61 14.74 5.42
N LYS A 84 5.31 15.09 5.45
CA LYS A 84 4.88 16.49 5.28
C LYS A 84 5.46 17.44 6.33
N LYS A 85 5.74 16.95 7.55
CA LYS A 85 6.31 17.78 8.61
C LYS A 85 7.78 18.10 8.35
N LYS A 86 8.55 17.10 7.88
CA LYS A 86 9.98 17.24 7.62
C LYS A 86 10.28 17.71 6.19
N GLN A 87 9.30 17.68 5.30
CA GLN A 87 9.46 17.92 3.85
C GLN A 87 10.58 17.05 3.26
N ALA A 88 10.65 15.79 3.68
CA ALA A 88 11.68 14.84 3.31
C ALA A 88 11.16 13.41 3.35
N TYR A 89 11.87 12.50 2.68
CA TYR A 89 11.66 11.06 2.84
C TYR A 89 12.18 10.60 4.20
N CYS A 90 11.47 9.67 4.82
CA CYS A 90 11.83 9.10 6.10
C CYS A 90 11.74 7.58 6.07
N ASP A 91 12.60 6.96 6.87
CA ASP A 91 12.60 5.51 7.08
C ASP A 91 11.55 5.08 8.12
N LYS A 92 11.45 3.77 8.37
CA LYS A 92 10.54 3.18 9.37
C LYS A 92 10.78 3.66 10.81
N ASN A 93 11.99 4.15 11.11
CA ASN A 93 12.37 4.73 12.40
C ASN A 93 12.01 6.22 12.50
N LYS A 94 11.43 6.79 11.44
CA LYS A 94 11.08 8.21 11.28
C LYS A 94 12.28 9.11 11.07
N GLU A 95 13.45 8.57 10.73
CA GLU A 95 14.65 9.35 10.44
C GLU A 95 14.67 9.83 8.99
N ILE A 96 15.25 11.01 8.75
CA ILE A 96 15.37 11.55 7.39
C ILE A 96 16.38 10.70 6.62
N ILE A 97 16.04 10.35 5.39
CA ILE A 97 16.98 9.75 4.44
C ILE A 97 17.65 10.89 3.67
N LEU A 98 18.98 10.88 3.59
CA LEU A 98 19.74 11.87 2.81
C LEU A 98 19.54 11.61 1.32
N ASP A 99 19.46 12.68 0.51
CA ASP A 99 19.17 12.58 -0.92
C ASP A 99 20.13 11.65 -1.68
N GLU A 100 21.40 11.61 -1.27
CA GLU A 100 22.43 10.72 -1.83
C GLU A 100 22.18 9.22 -1.55
N ASP A 101 21.45 8.90 -0.48
CA ASP A 101 21.17 7.52 -0.05
C ASP A 101 19.77 7.04 -0.48
N ILE A 102 18.93 7.92 -1.04
CA ILE A 102 17.51 7.62 -1.31
C ILE A 102 17.37 6.44 -2.27
N ASP A 103 18.07 6.48 -3.40
CA ASP A 103 17.92 5.49 -4.46
C ASP A 103 18.45 4.12 -4.02
N GLU A 104 19.56 4.09 -3.29
CA GLU A 104 20.12 2.87 -2.72
C GLU A 104 19.15 2.26 -1.70
N LYS A 105 18.66 3.05 -0.74
CA LYS A 105 17.69 2.56 0.26
C LYS A 105 16.41 2.07 -0.35
N PHE A 106 15.89 2.76 -1.37
CA PHE A 106 14.67 2.34 -2.04
C PHE A 106 14.87 1.03 -2.81
N THR A 107 16.00 0.87 -3.50
CA THR A 107 16.34 -0.37 -4.20
C THR A 107 16.39 -1.54 -3.23
N ILE A 108 17.10 -1.38 -2.10
CA ILE A 108 17.18 -2.42 -1.05
C ILE A 108 15.78 -2.76 -0.50
N GLU A 109 14.94 -1.77 -0.22
CA GLU A 109 13.58 -1.99 0.29
C GLU A 109 12.71 -2.79 -0.69
N ILE A 110 12.81 -2.55 -2.00
CA ILE A 110 12.08 -3.30 -3.02
C ILE A 110 12.64 -4.73 -3.16
N GLU A 111 13.96 -4.89 -3.19
CA GLU A 111 14.60 -6.21 -3.27
C GLU A 111 14.28 -7.10 -2.06
N GLU A 112 14.33 -6.55 -0.84
CA GLU A 112 13.96 -7.25 0.39
C GLU A 112 12.51 -7.75 0.36
N LYS A 113 11.58 -6.98 -0.23
CA LYS A 113 10.18 -7.40 -0.39
C LYS A 113 9.99 -8.44 -1.49
N ASN A 114 10.76 -8.36 -2.56
CA ASN A 114 10.70 -9.32 -3.66
C ASN A 114 11.23 -10.70 -3.25
N LEU A 115 12.20 -10.77 -2.34
CA LEU A 115 12.77 -12.04 -1.84
C LEU A 115 11.85 -12.82 -0.86
N GLN A 116 10.72 -12.24 -0.45
CA GLN A 116 9.76 -12.90 0.45
C GLN A 116 8.67 -13.70 -0.26
N TYR A 117 8.74 -13.81 -1.59
CA TYR A 117 7.84 -14.59 -2.46
C TYR A 117 8.64 -15.46 -3.43
#